data_AF-A0A5T9SLX1-F1
#
_entry.id   AF-A0A5T9SLX1-F1
#
_cell.length_a   1.000
_cell.length_b   1.000
_cell.length_c   1.000
_cell.angle_alpha   90.00
_cell.angle_beta   90.00
_cell.angle_gamma   90.00
#
_symmetry.space_group_name_H-M   'P 1'
#
loop_
_entity.id
_entity.type
_entity.pdbx_description
1 polymer ?
#
loop_
_entity_poly.entity_id
_entity_poly.type
_entity_poly.pdbx_seq_one_letter_code
_entity_poly.pdbx_strand_id
1 'polypeptide(L)'
;MLNYNAPIDGQKSSIDGAGSDQMNTFYWLKKAIIQARKDQYFMPLASVTNMPKNMGKTIKVYEYVPLLDDRNINDQGIDANGAHIVNGNLYGSSKDIGTITSKLPLLTENGGRVNRVGFTRLSREGSIHKFGFFYEFTQESLDFDSDDQLKEHLSRELMNGAVQITEAVLQKDLLAAAGTVLYAGAATSDATITGEGSTPSVITYKNLMRLDAILTDNRTPTQTTIITGSRLVDTKVIGGTRVMYVGSELVPDLKAMKDLFGNKAFIEIQHYGDAGTLMNGEIGTIDKFRIIQVPEMLHWAGAGAAATDANPGYRTSTVNGTEHYDVYPVLVVGDDSFTTIGFQTDGKSVKFNVMTKMPGKETADRNDPYGETGFSSIKWYYGILVKRPERIAVMKAVAPL
;
A
#
# COMPACT_ATOMS: atom_id res chain seq x y z
N MET A 1 -7.11 -5.38 -30.03
CA MET A 1 -8.26 -5.08 -30.91
C MET A 1 -9.53 -5.12 -30.07
N LEU A 2 -10.19 -3.97 -29.92
CA LEU A 2 -11.44 -3.82 -29.18
C LEU A 2 -12.57 -3.74 -30.22
N ASN A 3 -13.50 -4.69 -30.18
CA ASN A 3 -14.57 -4.82 -31.16
C ASN A 3 -15.52 -3.62 -31.09
N TYR A 4 -15.64 -2.92 -32.21
CA TYR A 4 -16.81 -2.11 -32.55
C TYR A 4 -17.99 -3.07 -32.71
N ASN A 5 -18.97 -3.01 -31.82
CA ASN A 5 -20.30 -3.53 -32.14
C ASN A 5 -20.98 -2.52 -33.05
N ALA A 6 -20.71 -2.63 -34.35
CA ALA A 6 -21.51 -1.98 -35.37
C ALA A 6 -22.90 -2.65 -35.40
N PRO A 7 -24.01 -1.91 -35.23
CA PRO A 7 -25.30 -2.40 -35.69
C PRO A 7 -25.30 -2.41 -37.23
N ILE A 8 -26.02 -3.39 -37.76
CA ILE A 8 -26.15 -3.69 -39.19
C ILE A 8 -26.50 -2.43 -40.02
N ASP A 9 -25.89 -2.34 -41.21
CA ASP A 9 -26.17 -1.40 -42.30
C ASP A 9 -25.73 0.08 -42.20
N GLY A 10 -24.78 0.45 -41.33
CA GLY A 10 -23.97 1.67 -41.55
C GLY A 10 -24.74 3.00 -41.67
N GLN A 11 -26.00 3.03 -41.26
CA GLN A 11 -26.85 4.22 -41.20
C GLN A 11 -26.89 4.72 -39.76
N LYS A 12 -26.70 6.03 -39.58
CA LYS A 12 -26.83 6.69 -38.28
C LYS A 12 -28.26 6.53 -37.75
N SER A 13 -28.38 6.38 -36.42
CA SER A 13 -29.66 6.45 -35.72
C SER A 13 -30.34 7.79 -36.01
N SER A 14 -31.59 7.77 -36.47
CA SER A 14 -32.37 8.95 -36.84
C SER A 14 -32.87 9.79 -35.66
N ILE A 15 -32.41 9.49 -34.44
CA ILE A 15 -32.80 10.17 -33.20
C ILE A 15 -31.71 11.13 -32.70
N ASP A 16 -30.47 11.04 -33.22
CA ASP A 16 -29.37 11.89 -32.81
C ASP A 16 -29.27 13.14 -33.71
N GLY A 17 -29.42 14.33 -33.09
CA GLY A 17 -29.37 15.63 -33.77
C GLY A 17 -27.98 15.97 -34.31
N ALA A 18 -27.94 16.75 -35.40
CA ALA A 18 -26.71 17.15 -36.08
C ALA A 18 -25.76 17.89 -35.13
N GLY A 19 -24.69 17.19 -34.71
CA GLY A 19 -23.70 17.68 -33.75
C GLY A 19 -23.45 16.78 -32.53
N SER A 20 -24.22 15.71 -32.32
CA SER A 20 -24.05 14.82 -31.15
C SER A 20 -23.24 13.54 -31.42
N ASP A 21 -22.63 13.40 -32.61
CA ASP A 21 -21.84 12.22 -32.96
C ASP A 21 -20.60 12.12 -32.06
N GLN A 22 -20.62 11.14 -31.16
CA GLN A 22 -19.53 10.75 -30.26
C GLN A 22 -19.18 11.78 -29.18
N MET A 23 -20.09 11.97 -28.21
CA MET A 23 -19.63 12.20 -26.83
C MET A 23 -18.76 11.00 -26.44
N ASN A 24 -17.47 11.17 -26.67
CA ASN A 24 -16.40 10.22 -26.46
C ASN A 24 -16.14 10.04 -24.96
N THR A 25 -17.18 9.74 -24.17
CA THR A 25 -17.11 9.43 -22.74
C THR A 25 -15.97 8.45 -22.48
N PHE A 26 -15.76 7.48 -23.37
CA PHE A 26 -14.62 6.56 -23.36
C PHE A 26 -13.24 7.23 -23.50
N TYR A 27 -13.07 8.24 -24.36
CA TYR A 27 -11.81 8.99 -24.50
C TYR A 27 -11.52 9.84 -23.26
N TRP A 28 -12.55 10.49 -22.72
CA TRP A 28 -12.45 11.32 -21.52
C TRP A 28 -12.16 10.49 -20.27
N LEU A 29 -12.86 9.38 -20.10
CA LEU A 29 -12.56 8.39 -19.06
C LEU A 29 -11.13 7.86 -19.20
N LYS A 30 -10.65 7.61 -20.43
CA LYS A 30 -9.27 7.15 -20.66
C LYS A 30 -8.23 8.22 -20.28
N LYS A 31 -8.45 9.49 -20.62
CA LYS A 31 -7.58 10.60 -20.17
C LYS A 31 -7.60 10.74 -18.64
N ALA A 32 -8.79 10.66 -18.03
CA ALA A 32 -8.94 10.71 -16.58
C ALA A 32 -8.21 9.54 -15.90
N ILE A 33 -8.28 8.32 -16.43
CA ILE A 33 -7.53 7.17 -15.92
C ILE A 33 -6.01 7.36 -16.03
N ILE A 34 -5.52 7.98 -17.12
CA ILE A 34 -4.10 8.27 -17.29
C ILE A 34 -3.63 9.29 -16.25
N GLN A 35 -4.42 10.33 -15.99
CA GLN A 35 -4.10 11.32 -14.98
C GLN A 35 -4.14 10.72 -13.57
N ALA A 36 -5.19 9.96 -13.26
CA ALA A 36 -5.34 9.28 -11.97
C ALA A 36 -4.23 8.25 -11.70
N ARG A 37 -3.56 7.72 -12.73
CA ARG A 37 -2.37 6.86 -12.55
C ARG A 37 -1.21 7.61 -11.87
N LYS A 38 -1.09 8.93 -12.04
CA LYS A 38 -0.06 9.73 -11.35
C LYS A 38 -0.28 9.78 -9.84
N ASP A 39 -1.51 9.57 -9.40
CA ASP A 39 -1.90 9.56 -7.99
C ASP A 39 -1.75 8.17 -7.35
N GLN A 40 -1.26 7.17 -8.11
CA GLN A 40 -1.01 5.81 -7.61
C GLN A 40 0.46 5.63 -7.23
N TYR A 41 0.71 5.29 -5.96
CA TYR A 41 2.03 5.08 -5.36
C TYR A 41 2.22 3.65 -4.82
N PHE A 42 1.20 3.08 -4.18
CA PHE A 42 1.14 1.74 -3.57
C PHE A 42 0.56 0.68 -4.53
N MET A 43 -0.46 1.03 -5.33
CA MET A 43 -1.09 0.09 -6.27
C MET A 43 -0.12 -0.61 -7.24
N PRO A 44 0.91 0.07 -7.81
CA PRO A 44 1.82 -0.58 -8.75
C PRO A 44 2.64 -1.74 -8.16
N LEU A 45 2.81 -1.80 -6.83
CA LEU A 45 3.49 -2.90 -6.15
C LEU A 45 2.58 -4.11 -5.86
N ALA A 46 1.26 -3.93 -5.98
CA ALA A 46 0.33 -4.98 -5.62
C ALA A 46 0.24 -6.07 -6.69
N SER A 47 0.44 -7.33 -6.32
CA SER A 47 -0.05 -8.42 -7.17
C SER A 47 -1.58 -8.40 -7.19
N VAL A 48 -2.21 -8.81 -8.29
CA VAL A 48 -3.68 -8.85 -8.41
C VAL A 48 -4.18 -10.29 -8.34
N THR A 49 -5.08 -10.56 -7.40
CA THR A 49 -5.82 -11.83 -7.32
C THR A 49 -7.27 -11.59 -7.70
N ASN A 50 -7.74 -12.21 -8.79
CA ASN A 50 -9.11 -11.99 -9.28
C ASN A 50 -10.08 -13.00 -8.65
N MET A 51 -11.19 -12.49 -8.10
CA MET A 51 -12.27 -13.32 -7.56
C MET A 51 -13.37 -13.51 -8.62
N PRO A 52 -13.69 -14.76 -9.01
CA PRO A 52 -14.77 -15.04 -9.95
C PRO A 52 -16.14 -14.90 -9.29
N LYS A 53 -17.19 -14.81 -10.11
CA LYS A 53 -18.58 -14.72 -9.63
C LYS A 53 -18.95 -15.95 -8.80
N ASN A 54 -19.88 -15.76 -7.86
CA ASN A 54 -20.49 -16.81 -7.03
C ASN A 54 -19.55 -17.49 -6.01
N MET A 55 -18.37 -16.93 -5.73
CA MET A 55 -17.43 -17.46 -4.73
C MET A 55 -17.48 -16.75 -3.37
N GLY A 56 -18.59 -16.04 -3.07
CA GLY A 56 -18.73 -15.26 -1.84
C GLY A 56 -17.96 -13.93 -1.88
N LYS A 57 -17.63 -13.36 -0.71
CA LYS A 57 -16.93 -12.07 -0.56
C LYS A 57 -15.56 -12.18 0.11
N THR A 58 -15.17 -13.38 0.52
CA THR A 58 -13.94 -13.63 1.28
C THR A 58 -13.08 -14.63 0.53
N ILE A 59 -11.83 -14.26 0.26
CA ILE A 59 -10.82 -15.20 -0.24
C ILE A 59 -10.01 -15.73 0.93
N LYS A 60 -9.74 -17.04 0.93
CA LYS A 60 -8.84 -17.68 1.89
C LYS A 60 -7.67 -18.27 1.13
N VAL A 61 -6.46 -17.91 1.56
CA VAL A 61 -5.22 -18.48 1.03
C VAL A 61 -4.49 -19.19 2.16
N TYR A 62 -3.99 -20.37 1.86
CA TYR A 62 -3.15 -21.12 2.77
C TYR A 62 -1.68 -20.78 2.56
N GLU A 63 -1.02 -20.35 3.62
CA GLU A 63 0.43 -20.20 3.67
C GLU A 63 1.02 -21.42 4.37
N TYR A 64 1.91 -22.13 3.66
CA TYR A 64 2.66 -23.25 4.22
C TYR A 64 3.87 -22.71 4.97
N VAL A 65 3.91 -22.96 6.28
CA VAL A 65 4.99 -22.49 7.15
C VAL A 65 6.16 -23.48 7.10
N PRO A 66 7.39 -23.03 6.81
CA PRO A 66 8.57 -23.91 6.85
C PRO A 66 8.80 -24.52 8.22
N LEU A 67 9.42 -25.72 8.26
CA LEU A 67 9.65 -26.48 9.50
C LEU A 67 10.39 -25.68 10.59
N LEU A 68 11.40 -24.91 10.18
CA LEU A 68 12.28 -24.12 11.04
C LEU A 68 11.82 -22.66 11.19
N ASP A 69 10.61 -22.33 10.77
CA ASP A 69 10.03 -21.01 10.99
C ASP A 69 9.32 -21.00 12.34
N ASP A 70 9.50 -19.95 13.12
CA ASP A 70 8.96 -19.79 14.48
C ASP A 70 7.45 -19.98 14.56
N ARG A 71 6.75 -19.67 13.46
CA ARG A 71 5.30 -19.82 13.34
C ARG A 71 4.85 -21.28 13.22
N ASN A 72 5.79 -22.22 13.04
CA ASN A 72 5.54 -23.65 12.99
C ASN A 72 5.36 -24.25 14.40
N ILE A 73 4.31 -23.81 15.09
CA ILE A 73 3.96 -24.31 16.43
C ILE A 73 3.13 -25.57 16.28
N ASN A 74 3.74 -26.72 16.52
CA ASN A 74 3.08 -28.02 16.43
C ASN A 74 3.30 -28.84 17.70
N ASP A 75 2.37 -29.76 17.97
CA ASP A 75 2.36 -30.68 19.12
C ASP A 75 3.03 -32.04 18.81
N GLN A 76 3.62 -32.21 17.62
CA GLN A 76 4.05 -33.51 17.10
C GLN A 76 5.55 -33.82 17.28
N GLY A 77 6.30 -33.02 18.04
CA GLY A 77 7.68 -33.32 18.45
C GLY A 77 7.73 -33.92 19.85
N ILE A 78 7.80 -35.24 19.94
CA ILE A 78 7.99 -36.01 21.18
C ILE A 78 9.43 -36.54 21.19
N ASP A 79 10.20 -36.22 22.22
CA ASP A 79 11.48 -36.88 22.47
C ASP A 79 11.27 -38.32 23.02
N ALA A 80 12.33 -39.13 23.06
CA ALA A 80 12.26 -40.50 23.59
C ALA A 80 11.88 -40.58 25.09
N ASN A 81 11.83 -39.43 25.80
CA ASN A 81 11.48 -39.29 27.21
C ASN A 81 10.08 -38.66 27.43
N GLY A 82 9.31 -38.40 26.36
CA GLY A 82 7.97 -37.82 26.46
C GLY A 82 7.91 -36.29 26.63
N ALA A 83 9.02 -35.55 26.44
CA ALA A 83 9.00 -34.10 26.45
C ALA A 83 8.47 -33.56 25.12
N HIS A 84 7.43 -32.73 25.21
CA HIS A 84 6.91 -31.97 24.07
C HIS A 84 7.84 -30.79 23.76
N ILE A 85 7.92 -30.40 22.48
CA ILE A 85 8.49 -29.10 22.11
C ILE A 85 7.61 -28.01 22.74
N VAL A 86 8.04 -27.46 23.88
CA VAL A 86 7.37 -26.35 24.55
C VAL A 86 7.85 -25.06 23.89
N ASN A 87 7.02 -24.53 23.00
CA ASN A 87 7.13 -23.23 22.30
C ASN A 87 8.15 -23.16 21.14
N GLY A 88 7.61 -23.11 19.92
CA GLY A 88 8.34 -22.72 18.70
C GLY A 88 8.71 -23.87 17.77
N ASN A 89 9.60 -23.56 16.83
CA ASN A 89 10.15 -24.52 15.86
C ASN A 89 11.16 -25.49 16.51
N LEU A 90 11.70 -26.43 15.72
CA LEU A 90 12.68 -27.43 16.17
C LEU A 90 13.88 -26.84 16.93
N TYR A 91 14.28 -25.59 16.64
CA TYR A 91 15.41 -24.92 17.30
C TYR A 91 15.00 -23.89 18.36
N GLY A 92 13.71 -23.73 18.62
CA GLY A 92 13.17 -22.72 19.54
C GLY A 92 13.59 -21.30 19.16
N SER A 93 13.63 -20.98 17.86
CA SER A 93 14.01 -19.66 17.33
C SER A 93 15.45 -19.24 17.61
N SER A 94 16.28 -20.14 18.14
CA SER A 94 17.64 -19.82 18.53
C SER A 94 18.61 -19.89 17.34
N LYS A 95 19.47 -18.88 17.22
CA LYS A 95 20.65 -18.89 16.35
C LYS A 95 21.91 -19.35 17.10
N ASP A 96 21.79 -19.72 18.38
CA ASP A 96 22.91 -20.17 19.20
C ASP A 96 23.36 -21.60 18.83
N ILE A 97 24.67 -21.76 18.65
CA ILE A 97 25.27 -23.03 18.20
C ILE A 97 25.11 -24.14 19.25
N GLY A 98 25.12 -23.83 20.54
CA GLY A 98 24.94 -24.82 21.61
C GLY A 98 23.51 -25.37 21.63
N THR A 99 22.54 -24.48 21.48
CA THR A 99 21.12 -24.84 21.39
C THR A 99 20.82 -25.67 20.13
N ILE A 100 21.42 -25.33 18.99
CA ILE A 100 21.24 -26.10 17.75
C ILE A 100 21.88 -27.48 17.87
N THR A 101 23.12 -27.55 18.35
CA THR A 101 23.87 -28.82 18.48
C THR A 101 23.12 -29.83 19.36
N SER A 102 22.49 -29.35 20.44
CA SER A 102 21.69 -30.21 21.33
C SER A 102 20.35 -30.67 20.75
N LYS A 103 19.84 -30.01 19.70
CA LYS A 103 18.55 -30.30 19.06
C LYS A 103 18.67 -30.89 17.66
N LEU A 104 19.87 -31.29 17.24
CA LEU A 104 20.08 -31.95 15.96
C LEU A 104 19.39 -33.34 15.95
N PRO A 105 18.60 -33.66 14.90
CA PRO A 105 17.91 -34.94 14.79
C PRO A 105 18.90 -36.05 14.39
N LEU A 106 19.66 -36.55 15.36
CA LEU A 106 20.58 -37.67 15.17
C LEU A 106 19.81 -38.99 15.07
N LEU A 107 20.28 -39.87 14.19
CA LEU A 107 19.78 -41.24 14.06
C LEU A 107 20.76 -42.18 14.77
N THR A 108 20.24 -43.11 15.58
CA THR A 108 21.04 -44.15 16.24
C THR A 108 20.95 -45.46 15.45
N GLU A 109 21.91 -46.36 15.65
CA GLU A 109 21.93 -47.67 14.97
C GLU A 109 20.77 -48.60 15.41
N ASN A 110 20.18 -48.33 16.57
CA ASN A 110 18.99 -49.04 17.04
C ASN A 110 17.73 -48.38 16.43
N GLY A 111 17.01 -49.12 15.58
CA GLY A 111 15.76 -48.64 14.98
C GLY A 111 14.69 -48.26 16.02
N GLY A 112 13.98 -47.15 15.77
CA GLY A 112 12.93 -46.62 16.64
C GLY A 112 12.21 -45.40 16.02
N ARG A 113 11.09 -44.96 16.63
CA ARG A 113 10.35 -43.75 16.21
C ARG A 113 11.00 -42.49 16.81
N VAL A 114 12.15 -42.07 16.28
CA VAL A 114 12.85 -40.83 16.67
C VAL A 114 12.63 -39.71 15.66
N ASN A 115 12.84 -38.45 16.07
CA ASN A 115 12.84 -37.26 15.19
C ASN A 115 11.52 -37.00 14.43
N ARG A 116 10.37 -37.16 15.10
CA ARG A 116 9.08 -36.77 14.55
C ARG A 116 8.97 -35.25 14.47
N VAL A 117 8.57 -34.73 13.32
CA VAL A 117 8.35 -33.31 13.07
C VAL A 117 6.92 -33.04 12.64
N GLY A 118 6.38 -31.88 13.02
CA GLY A 118 5.08 -31.39 12.57
C GLY A 118 5.20 -30.19 11.63
N PHE A 119 4.13 -29.96 10.88
CA PHE A 119 3.95 -28.80 10.01
C PHE A 119 2.64 -28.12 10.35
N THR A 120 2.63 -26.79 10.37
CA THR A 120 1.41 -25.99 10.45
C THR A 120 1.12 -25.26 9.15
N ARG A 121 -0.17 -24.99 8.94
CA ARG A 121 -0.66 -24.20 7.81
C ARG A 121 -1.43 -23.01 8.36
N LEU A 122 -1.04 -21.80 7.97
CA LEU A 122 -1.74 -20.58 8.35
C LEU A 122 -2.83 -20.28 7.30
N SER A 123 -4.02 -19.92 7.75
CA SER A 123 -5.07 -19.38 6.87
C SER A 123 -5.03 -17.87 6.91
N ARG A 124 -4.80 -17.23 5.75
CA ARG A 124 -4.95 -15.79 5.56
C ARG A 124 -6.26 -15.52 4.84
N GLU A 125 -6.96 -14.47 5.25
CA GLU A 125 -8.23 -14.08 4.64
C GLU A 125 -8.23 -12.61 4.25
N GLY A 126 -8.94 -12.32 3.17
CA GLY A 126 -9.15 -10.97 2.65
C GLY A 126 -10.60 -10.84 2.20
N SER A 127 -11.23 -9.72 2.53
CA SER A 127 -12.61 -9.43 2.17
C SER A 127 -12.68 -8.36 1.08
N ILE A 128 -13.73 -8.42 0.27
CA ILE A 128 -14.05 -7.37 -0.70
C ILE A 128 -15.20 -6.51 -0.18
N HIS A 129 -14.98 -5.20 -0.20
CA HIS A 129 -15.97 -4.17 0.08
C HIS A 129 -16.33 -3.42 -1.21
N LYS A 130 -17.57 -2.94 -1.26
CA LYS A 130 -18.06 -2.14 -2.39
C LYS A 130 -18.12 -0.68 -1.94
N PHE A 131 -17.42 0.17 -2.67
CA PHE A 131 -17.43 1.62 -2.48
C PHE A 131 -18.21 2.29 -3.60
N GLY A 132 -18.69 3.48 -3.32
CA GLY A 132 -19.29 4.34 -4.31
C GLY A 132 -19.73 5.67 -3.71
N PHE A 133 -19.73 6.69 -4.56
CA PHE A 133 -20.28 8.00 -4.26
C PHE A 133 -20.92 8.56 -5.54
N PHE A 134 -21.75 9.58 -5.37
CA PHE A 134 -22.42 10.25 -6.47
C PHE A 134 -22.45 11.75 -6.24
N TYR A 135 -22.59 12.50 -7.32
CA TYR A 135 -22.95 13.91 -7.28
C TYR A 135 -24.13 14.16 -8.22
N GLU A 136 -24.90 15.19 -7.89
CA GLU A 136 -26.07 15.62 -8.63
C GLU A 136 -25.78 16.96 -9.30
N PHE A 137 -26.43 17.21 -10.43
CA PHE A 137 -26.30 18.46 -11.18
C PHE A 137 -27.62 18.78 -11.87
N THR A 138 -27.95 20.07 -11.98
CA THR A 138 -29.19 20.52 -12.62
C THR A 138 -28.96 20.83 -14.09
N GLN A 139 -30.03 20.81 -14.89
CA GLN A 139 -29.98 21.26 -16.28
C GLN A 139 -29.56 22.73 -16.37
N GLU A 140 -30.11 23.59 -15.51
CA GLU A 140 -29.80 25.02 -15.49
C GLU A 140 -28.32 25.29 -15.17
N SER A 141 -27.72 24.51 -14.26
CA SER A 141 -26.29 24.60 -13.97
C SER A 141 -25.40 24.20 -15.14
N LEU A 142 -25.88 23.36 -16.06
CA LEU A 142 -25.11 22.97 -17.24
C LEU A 142 -25.27 23.96 -18.39
N ASP A 143 -26.45 24.55 -18.52
CA ASP A 143 -26.82 25.40 -19.65
C ASP A 143 -26.39 26.88 -19.44
N PHE A 144 -26.25 27.32 -18.18
CA PHE A 144 -25.92 28.71 -17.84
C PHE A 144 -24.54 28.92 -17.19
N ASP A 145 -23.72 27.87 -17.07
CA ASP A 145 -22.34 28.03 -16.64
C ASP A 145 -21.48 28.64 -17.76
N SER A 146 -20.49 29.41 -17.34
CA SER A 146 -19.45 30.01 -18.18
C SER A 146 -18.41 29.02 -18.71
N ASP A 147 -18.28 27.83 -18.10
CA ASP A 147 -17.35 26.76 -18.52
C ASP A 147 -18.03 25.77 -19.49
N ASP A 148 -17.55 25.74 -20.75
CA ASP A 148 -18.06 24.85 -21.79
C ASP A 148 -17.63 23.38 -21.61
N GLN A 149 -16.67 23.11 -20.73
CA GLN A 149 -16.12 21.79 -20.40
C GLN A 149 -16.50 21.30 -19.00
N LEU A 150 -17.47 21.93 -18.33
CA LEU A 150 -17.91 21.58 -16.98
C LEU A 150 -18.16 20.06 -16.80
N LYS A 151 -18.82 19.41 -17.77
CA LYS A 151 -19.09 17.96 -17.73
C LYS A 151 -17.82 17.10 -17.77
N GLU A 152 -16.81 17.52 -18.53
CA GLU A 152 -15.51 16.85 -18.60
C GLU A 152 -14.77 16.98 -17.28
N HIS A 153 -14.72 18.20 -16.73
CA HIS A 153 -14.08 18.49 -15.46
C HIS A 153 -14.69 17.67 -14.32
N LEU A 154 -16.01 17.66 -14.20
CA LEU A 154 -16.70 16.88 -13.16
C LEU A 154 -16.50 15.37 -13.32
N SER A 155 -16.50 14.87 -14.57
CA SER A 155 -16.24 13.44 -14.83
C SER A 155 -14.80 13.04 -14.50
N ARG A 156 -13.84 13.94 -14.72
CA ARG A 156 -12.43 13.74 -14.37
C ARG A 156 -12.24 13.74 -12.85
N GLU A 157 -12.80 14.71 -12.14
CA GLU A 157 -12.70 14.77 -10.68
C GLU A 157 -13.36 13.57 -10.00
N LEU A 158 -14.49 13.09 -10.53
CA LEU A 158 -15.12 11.87 -10.05
C LEU A 158 -14.21 10.63 -10.18
N MET A 159 -13.45 10.51 -11.27
CA MET A 159 -12.49 9.41 -11.42
C MET A 159 -11.26 9.58 -10.52
N ASN A 160 -10.71 10.80 -10.45
CA ASN A 160 -9.57 11.12 -9.59
C ASN A 160 -9.89 10.83 -8.13
N GLY A 161 -11.04 11.31 -7.64
CA GLY A 161 -11.50 11.08 -6.27
C GLY A 161 -11.67 9.59 -5.95
N ALA A 162 -12.19 8.79 -6.87
CA ALA A 162 -12.30 7.35 -6.67
C ALA A 162 -10.94 6.65 -6.58
N VAL A 163 -9.95 7.09 -7.36
CA VAL A 163 -8.57 6.55 -7.28
C VAL A 163 -7.88 6.98 -6.00
N GLN A 164 -7.96 8.26 -5.61
CA GLN A 164 -7.39 8.78 -4.36
C GLN A 164 -7.99 8.08 -3.13
N ILE A 165 -9.32 7.91 -3.08
CA ILE A 165 -9.97 7.16 -1.99
C ILE A 165 -9.47 5.72 -1.94
N THR A 166 -9.33 5.07 -3.10
CA THR A 166 -8.85 3.67 -3.13
C THR A 166 -7.40 3.58 -2.63
N GLU A 167 -6.58 4.55 -2.99
CA GLU A 167 -5.19 4.63 -2.55
C GLU A 167 -5.07 4.91 -1.05
N ALA A 168 -5.89 5.81 -0.51
CA ALA A 168 -5.95 6.13 0.91
C ALA A 168 -6.41 4.92 1.75
N VAL A 169 -7.41 4.18 1.28
CA VAL A 169 -7.86 2.95 1.95
C VAL A 169 -6.78 1.87 1.88
N LEU A 170 -6.10 1.72 0.73
CA LEU A 170 -4.96 0.80 0.60
C LEU A 170 -3.85 1.16 1.58
N GLN A 171 -3.49 2.44 1.66
CA GLN A 171 -2.48 2.89 2.60
C GLN A 171 -2.88 2.60 4.05
N LYS A 172 -4.12 2.92 4.44
CA LYS A 172 -4.64 2.65 5.79
C LYS A 172 -4.51 1.17 6.13
N ASP A 173 -4.91 0.27 5.23
CA ASP A 173 -4.85 -1.16 5.46
C ASP A 173 -3.40 -1.66 5.54
N LEU A 174 -2.48 -1.12 4.73
CA LEU A 174 -1.05 -1.46 4.80
C LEU A 174 -0.41 -0.99 6.11
N LEU A 175 -0.75 0.21 6.59
CA LEU A 175 -0.27 0.72 7.87
C LEU A 175 -0.79 -0.11 9.05
N ALA A 176 -2.05 -0.56 8.98
CA ALA A 176 -2.65 -1.42 10.01
C ALA A 176 -2.13 -2.87 9.98
N ALA A 177 -1.74 -3.37 8.81
CA ALA A 177 -1.29 -4.74 8.61
C ALA A 177 0.22 -4.95 8.78
N ALA A 178 0.98 -3.92 9.15
CA ALA A 178 2.41 -4.01 9.36
C ALA A 178 2.75 -4.99 10.49
N GLY A 179 3.42 -6.09 10.16
CA GLY A 179 3.83 -7.10 11.14
C GLY A 179 5.12 -6.72 11.88
N THR A 180 5.93 -5.83 11.30
CA THR A 180 7.16 -5.32 11.91
C THR A 180 6.99 -3.84 12.26
N VAL A 181 6.95 -3.51 13.54
CA VAL A 181 6.85 -2.11 14.00
C VAL A 181 8.15 -1.70 14.67
N LEU A 182 8.73 -0.58 14.24
CA LEU A 182 9.93 0.02 14.83
C LEU A 182 9.61 1.44 15.31
N TYR A 183 10.03 1.78 16.50
CA TYR A 183 9.93 3.14 17.02
C TYR A 183 11.28 3.83 16.92
N ALA A 184 11.29 5.09 16.47
CA ALA A 184 12.47 5.92 16.48
C ALA A 184 12.78 6.42 17.90
N GLY A 185 14.07 6.60 18.21
CA GLY A 185 14.53 7.07 19.51
C GLY A 185 14.33 6.04 20.63
N ALA A 186 13.92 6.49 21.81
CA ALA A 186 13.67 5.63 22.98
C ALA A 186 12.20 5.21 23.14
N ALA A 187 11.32 5.57 22.20
CA ALA A 187 9.91 5.21 22.28
C ALA A 187 9.69 3.69 22.18
N THR A 188 8.71 3.19 22.91
CA THR A 188 8.30 1.76 22.92
C THR A 188 6.85 1.56 22.50
N SER A 189 6.08 2.64 22.43
CA SER A 189 4.70 2.70 21.97
C SER A 189 4.40 4.05 21.31
N ASP A 190 3.31 4.14 20.57
CA ASP A 190 2.86 5.37 19.91
C ASP A 190 2.75 6.54 20.91
N ALA A 191 2.17 6.30 22.09
CA ALA A 191 1.99 7.30 23.15
C ALA A 191 3.30 7.81 23.78
N THR A 192 4.42 7.11 23.55
CA THR A 192 5.75 7.51 24.07
C THR A 192 6.61 8.22 23.02
N ILE A 193 6.09 8.39 21.80
CA ILE A 193 6.79 9.15 20.74
C ILE A 193 6.81 10.62 21.14
N THR A 194 8.01 11.20 21.17
CA THR A 194 8.21 12.60 21.57
C THR A 194 9.34 13.24 20.79
N GLY A 195 9.21 14.55 20.54
CA GLY A 195 10.28 15.40 20.04
C GLY A 195 11.22 15.92 21.13
N GLU A 196 10.93 15.63 22.40
CA GLU A 196 11.63 16.19 23.56
C GLU A 196 12.61 15.18 24.21
N GLY A 197 13.52 15.73 25.02
CA GLY A 197 14.46 14.95 25.83
C GLY A 197 15.77 14.59 25.12
N SER A 198 16.58 13.74 25.76
CA SER A 198 17.91 13.35 25.27
C SER A 198 17.89 12.38 24.09
N THR A 199 16.75 11.75 23.82
CA THR A 199 16.57 10.75 22.77
C THR A 199 15.25 10.98 22.04
N PRO A 200 15.12 12.09 21.28
CA PRO A 200 13.89 12.38 20.55
C PRO A 200 13.62 11.28 19.50
N SER A 201 12.34 11.06 19.19
CA SER A 201 11.88 10.04 18.26
C SER A 201 12.08 10.44 16.79
N VAL A 202 13.30 10.85 16.45
CA VAL A 202 13.72 11.24 15.09
C VAL A 202 14.35 10.05 14.38
N ILE A 203 14.16 9.97 13.07
CA ILE A 203 14.74 8.92 12.25
C ILE A 203 16.26 9.10 12.17
N THR A 204 17.00 8.06 12.52
CA THR A 204 18.47 8.04 12.40
C THR A 204 18.92 6.93 11.46
N TYR A 205 20.14 7.06 10.93
CA TYR A 205 20.74 6.02 10.09
C TYR A 205 20.80 4.64 10.78
N LYS A 206 21.04 4.62 12.09
CA LYS A 206 21.03 3.38 12.89
C LYS A 206 19.65 2.71 12.93
N ASN A 207 18.57 3.50 12.93
CA ASN A 207 17.21 2.94 12.86
C ASN A 207 16.98 2.24 11.52
N LEU A 208 17.47 2.82 10.41
CA LEU A 208 17.37 2.21 9.08
C LEU A 208 18.19 0.93 8.98
N MET A 209 19.41 0.90 9.52
CA MET A 209 20.23 -0.32 9.57
C MET A 209 19.56 -1.43 10.40
N ARG A 210 18.96 -1.07 11.54
CA ARG A 210 18.22 -2.02 12.37
C ARG A 210 16.99 -2.56 11.63
N LEU A 211 16.29 -1.69 10.91
CA LEU A 211 15.15 -2.08 10.09
C LEU A 211 15.56 -3.05 8.97
N ASP A 212 16.68 -2.80 8.28
CA ASP A 212 17.23 -3.71 7.27
C ASP A 212 17.57 -5.08 7.86
N ALA A 213 18.20 -5.12 9.03
CA ALA A 213 18.54 -6.36 9.71
C ALA A 213 17.28 -7.19 10.04
N ILE A 214 16.26 -6.56 10.62
CA ILE A 214 14.98 -7.23 10.97
C ILE A 214 14.29 -7.76 9.70
N LEU A 215 14.21 -6.94 8.65
CA LEU A 215 13.57 -7.34 7.39
C LEU A 215 14.33 -8.47 6.68
N THR A 216 15.66 -8.48 6.79
CA THR A 216 16.52 -9.54 6.25
C THR A 216 16.36 -10.84 7.02
N ASP A 217 16.27 -10.77 8.35
CA ASP A 217 15.94 -11.92 9.21
C ASP A 217 14.55 -12.50 8.89
N ASN A 218 13.58 -11.64 8.56
CA ASN A 218 12.24 -12.05 8.09
C ASN A 218 12.21 -12.57 6.64
N ARG A 219 13.37 -12.69 5.98
CA ARG A 219 13.51 -13.14 4.58
C ARG A 219 12.67 -12.30 3.61
N THR A 220 12.68 -10.98 3.82
CA THR A 220 12.02 -10.01 2.94
C THR A 220 12.88 -9.80 1.70
N PRO A 221 12.34 -10.02 0.48
CA PRO A 221 13.09 -9.82 -0.75
C PRO A 221 13.56 -8.36 -0.87
N THR A 222 14.76 -8.19 -1.43
CA THR A 222 15.37 -6.87 -1.70
C THR A 222 15.12 -6.38 -3.11
N GLN A 223 14.52 -7.20 -3.96
CA GLN A 223 14.17 -6.85 -5.34
C GLN A 223 12.67 -6.58 -5.42
N THR A 224 12.32 -5.49 -6.10
CA THR A 224 10.99 -5.29 -6.67
C THR A 224 11.08 -5.47 -8.18
N THR A 225 10.04 -6.01 -8.80
CA THR A 225 9.98 -6.22 -10.24
C THR A 225 9.84 -4.88 -10.97
N ILE A 226 10.97 -4.25 -11.31
CA ILE A 226 11.01 -3.05 -12.15
C ILE A 226 11.27 -3.50 -13.58
N ILE A 227 10.27 -3.37 -14.46
CA ILE A 227 10.42 -3.66 -15.89
C ILE A 227 11.32 -2.57 -16.48
N THR A 228 12.59 -2.92 -16.71
CA THR A 228 13.59 -1.97 -17.19
C THR A 228 13.80 -2.13 -18.71
N GLY A 229 13.80 -1.00 -19.42
CA GLY A 229 14.31 -0.89 -20.79
C GLY A 229 15.47 0.10 -20.82
N SER A 230 16.67 -0.31 -20.39
CA SER A 230 17.87 0.53 -20.48
C SER A 230 18.83 0.00 -21.54
N ARG A 231 19.63 0.89 -22.13
CA ARG A 231 20.56 0.59 -23.23
C ARG A 231 21.91 0.00 -22.77
N LEU A 232 22.05 -0.38 -21.48
CA LEU A 232 23.26 -1.03 -20.92
C LEU A 232 24.59 -0.30 -21.21
N VAL A 233 24.58 1.03 -21.29
CA VAL A 233 25.78 1.84 -21.63
C VAL A 233 26.54 2.37 -20.42
N ASP A 234 25.93 2.38 -19.23
CA ASP A 234 26.57 2.78 -17.96
C ASP A 234 26.02 1.89 -16.84
N THR A 235 26.90 1.26 -16.05
CA THR A 235 26.52 0.39 -14.93
C THR A 235 27.01 0.99 -13.63
N LYS A 236 26.13 1.70 -12.94
CA LYS A 236 26.34 2.07 -11.54
C LYS A 236 25.85 0.93 -10.65
N VAL A 237 26.68 0.52 -9.68
CA VAL A 237 26.34 -0.55 -8.75
C VAL A 237 25.29 -0.02 -7.77
N ILE A 238 24.03 -0.36 -8.00
CA ILE A 238 22.95 -0.16 -7.02
C ILE A 238 22.68 -1.53 -6.41
N GLY A 239 22.86 -1.66 -5.09
CA GLY A 239 22.49 -2.87 -4.36
C GLY A 239 20.98 -3.11 -4.45
N GLY A 240 20.52 -4.35 -4.27
CA GLY A 240 19.08 -4.62 -4.19
C GLY A 240 18.43 -3.80 -3.07
N THR A 241 17.51 -2.92 -3.42
CA THR A 241 16.89 -1.95 -2.51
C THR A 241 15.40 -2.22 -2.31
N ARG A 242 14.94 -2.24 -1.07
CA ARG A 242 13.52 -2.29 -0.72
C ARG A 242 12.86 -0.94 -0.91
N VAL A 243 11.54 -0.93 -1.16
CA VAL A 243 10.78 0.31 -1.36
C VAL A 243 10.25 0.82 -0.03
N MET A 244 10.53 2.09 0.24
CA MET A 244 10.15 2.83 1.45
C MET A 244 9.29 4.03 1.04
N TYR A 245 8.16 4.20 1.69
CA TYR A 245 7.21 5.29 1.47
C TYR A 245 7.25 6.25 2.65
N VAL A 246 7.33 7.54 2.36
CA VAL A 246 7.40 8.62 3.36
C VAL A 246 6.54 9.81 2.94
N GLY A 247 6.03 10.53 3.94
CA GLY A 247 5.34 11.79 3.76
C GLY A 247 6.34 12.92 3.48
N SER A 248 5.83 14.04 2.97
CA SER A 248 6.64 15.22 2.67
C SER A 248 7.36 15.79 3.90
N GLU A 249 6.79 15.56 5.08
CA GLU A 249 7.19 16.10 6.38
C GLU A 249 8.49 15.47 6.88
N LEU A 250 8.77 14.22 6.52
CA LEU A 250 9.99 13.49 6.93
C LEU A 250 11.14 13.66 5.93
N VAL A 251 10.90 14.26 4.76
CA VAL A 251 11.93 14.45 3.73
C VAL A 251 13.10 15.32 4.20
N PRO A 252 12.91 16.43 4.94
CA PRO A 252 14.02 17.23 5.45
C PRO A 252 14.98 16.42 6.34
N ASP A 253 14.44 15.61 7.25
CA ASP A 253 15.23 14.75 8.15
C ASP A 253 16.04 13.72 7.37
N LEU A 254 15.42 13.11 6.36
CA LEU A 254 16.09 12.14 5.50
C LEU A 254 17.22 12.77 4.68
N LYS A 255 17.02 13.99 4.15
CA LYS A 255 18.04 14.70 3.38
C LYS A 255 19.22 15.19 4.24
N ALA A 256 18.95 15.54 5.50
CA ALA A 256 19.96 15.97 6.46
C ALA A 256 20.73 14.80 7.11
N MET A 257 20.29 13.56 6.89
CA MET A 257 20.84 12.37 7.51
C MET A 257 22.31 12.12 7.14
N LYS A 258 23.12 11.79 8.15
CA LYS A 258 24.52 11.40 8.00
C LYS A 258 24.73 9.91 8.23
N ASP A 259 25.69 9.33 7.52
CA ASP A 259 26.13 7.95 7.70
C ASP A 259 27.01 7.79 8.96
N LEU A 260 27.51 6.57 9.19
CA LEU A 260 28.40 6.27 10.32
C LEU A 260 29.76 6.98 10.25
N PHE A 261 30.14 7.50 9.08
CA PHE A 261 31.40 8.21 8.83
C PHE A 261 31.23 9.74 8.82
N GLY A 262 30.01 10.24 9.00
CA GLY A 262 29.67 11.65 9.01
C GLY A 262 29.41 12.26 7.63
N ASN A 263 29.38 11.45 6.56
CA ASN A 263 29.03 11.89 5.20
C ASN A 263 27.52 11.92 5.00
N LYS A 264 27.05 12.62 3.96
CA LYS A 264 25.63 12.64 3.57
C LYS A 264 25.19 11.22 3.19
N ALA A 265 24.20 10.66 3.89
CA ALA A 265 23.68 9.32 3.63
C ALA A 265 22.66 9.30 2.47
N PHE A 266 21.99 10.43 2.22
CA PHE A 266 20.97 10.54 1.18
C PHE A 266 21.59 10.76 -0.20
N ILE A 267 21.36 9.81 -1.11
CA ILE A 267 21.74 9.92 -2.51
C ILE A 267 20.50 10.32 -3.30
N GLU A 268 20.55 11.49 -3.93
CA GLU A 268 19.48 12.00 -4.78
C GLU A 268 19.43 11.26 -6.12
N ILE A 269 18.24 11.15 -6.69
CA ILE A 269 18.00 10.49 -7.99
C ILE A 269 18.94 10.97 -9.09
N GLN A 270 19.27 12.26 -9.12
CA GLN A 270 20.11 12.85 -10.17
C GLN A 270 21.49 12.17 -10.26
N HIS A 271 21.95 11.55 -9.18
CA HIS A 271 23.24 10.88 -9.15
C HIS A 271 23.19 9.44 -9.71
N TYR A 272 22.02 8.79 -9.78
CA TYR A 272 21.92 7.36 -10.12
C TYR A 272 20.74 6.94 -11.02
N GLY A 273 19.71 7.76 -11.16
CA GLY A 273 18.49 7.44 -11.87
C GLY A 273 18.65 7.53 -13.38
N ASP A 274 18.50 6.40 -14.08
CA ASP A 274 18.17 6.37 -15.50
C ASP A 274 16.64 6.47 -15.66
N ALA A 275 16.15 7.25 -16.61
CA ALA A 275 14.75 7.68 -16.73
C ALA A 275 13.73 6.51 -16.79
N GLY A 276 14.18 5.29 -17.15
CA GLY A 276 13.35 4.08 -17.19
C GLY A 276 13.35 3.22 -15.90
N THR A 277 14.11 3.59 -14.86
CA THR A 277 14.30 2.77 -13.64
C THR A 277 13.62 3.35 -12.39
N LEU A 278 13.03 4.54 -12.51
CA LEU A 278 12.50 5.33 -11.39
C LEU A 278 11.03 5.01 -11.14
N MET A 279 10.69 4.85 -9.86
CA MET A 279 9.30 4.72 -9.44
C MET A 279 8.63 6.09 -9.36
N ASN A 280 7.30 6.13 -9.52
CA ASN A 280 6.54 7.37 -9.38
C ASN A 280 6.73 7.94 -7.96
N GLY A 281 7.15 9.20 -7.87
CA GLY A 281 7.46 9.85 -6.59
C GLY A 281 8.77 9.42 -5.91
N GLU A 282 9.63 8.63 -6.56
CA GLU A 282 10.96 8.36 -6.02
C GLU A 282 11.70 9.70 -5.81
N ILE A 283 12.42 9.85 -4.70
CA ILE A 283 13.24 11.04 -4.41
C ILE A 283 14.73 10.74 -4.26
N GLY A 284 15.08 9.50 -3.92
CA GLY A 284 16.45 9.10 -3.65
C GLY A 284 16.55 7.74 -2.97
N THR A 285 17.77 7.38 -2.59
CA THR A 285 18.08 6.16 -1.84
C THR A 285 18.90 6.47 -0.60
N ILE A 286 18.67 5.68 0.46
CA ILE A 286 19.55 5.61 1.65
C ILE A 286 19.82 4.14 1.93
N ASP A 287 21.09 3.76 2.06
CA ASP A 287 21.51 2.36 2.32
C ASP A 287 20.82 1.37 1.36
N LYS A 288 20.02 0.43 1.86
CA LYS A 288 19.26 -0.55 1.05
C LYS A 288 17.79 -0.16 0.81
N PHE A 289 17.45 1.12 0.91
CA PHE A 289 16.09 1.61 0.73
C PHE A 289 16.00 2.64 -0.41
N ARG A 290 15.03 2.44 -1.30
CA ARG A 290 14.54 3.46 -2.25
C ARG A 290 13.38 4.20 -1.60
N ILE A 291 13.45 5.52 -1.62
CA ILE A 291 12.51 6.37 -0.91
C ILE A 291 11.56 7.00 -1.93
N ILE A 292 10.26 6.75 -1.73
CA ILE A 292 9.15 7.31 -2.47
C ILE A 292 8.45 8.32 -1.57
N GLN A 293 8.38 9.56 -2.03
CA GLN A 293 7.59 10.60 -1.40
C GLN A 293 6.15 10.51 -1.88
N VAL A 294 5.23 10.28 -0.93
CA VAL A 294 3.79 10.30 -1.18
C VAL A 294 3.25 11.65 -0.67
N PRO A 295 2.65 12.49 -1.53
CA PRO A 295 2.16 13.81 -1.12
C PRO A 295 1.11 13.76 0.01
N GLU A 296 0.20 12.78 -0.04
CA GLU A 296 -0.89 12.64 0.92
C GLU A 296 -0.69 11.42 1.83
N MET A 297 0.51 11.27 2.40
CA MET A 297 0.76 10.15 3.31
C MET A 297 -0.02 10.34 4.63
N LEU A 298 -0.94 9.41 4.91
CA LEU A 298 -1.63 9.33 6.20
C LEU A 298 -0.67 9.23 7.39
N HIS A 299 -0.99 9.94 8.48
CA HIS A 299 -0.28 9.93 9.75
C HIS A 299 -1.29 9.85 10.93
N TRP A 300 -0.80 9.59 12.14
CA TRP A 300 -1.63 9.61 13.34
C TRP A 300 -1.47 10.96 14.06
N ALA A 301 -2.44 11.85 13.86
CA ALA A 301 -2.47 13.16 14.51
C ALA A 301 -2.69 13.02 16.02
N GLY A 302 -1.85 13.67 16.82
CA GLY A 302 -1.95 13.72 18.28
C GLY A 302 -1.89 12.38 19.02
N ALA A 303 -1.31 11.35 18.41
CA ALA A 303 -1.18 10.02 19.01
C ALA A 303 0.06 9.86 19.90
N GLY A 304 0.99 10.81 19.83
CA GLY A 304 2.24 10.84 20.59
C GLY A 304 2.08 11.32 22.03
N ALA A 305 3.22 11.49 22.70
CA ALA A 305 3.27 12.07 24.02
C ALA A 305 2.69 13.50 24.02
N ALA A 306 2.24 13.97 25.19
CA ALA A 306 1.87 15.37 25.36
C ALA A 306 3.09 16.26 25.09
N ALA A 307 2.93 17.23 24.20
CA ALA A 307 3.96 18.22 23.93
C ALA A 307 3.97 19.25 25.04
N THR A 308 5.15 19.73 25.39
CA THR A 308 5.33 20.83 26.34
C THR A 308 5.86 22.07 25.62
N ASP A 309 5.98 23.19 26.34
CA ASP A 309 6.63 24.40 25.83
C ASP A 309 8.11 24.17 25.41
N ALA A 310 8.69 23.00 25.75
CA ALA A 310 10.02 22.59 25.32
C ALA A 310 10.07 21.92 23.94
N ASN A 311 8.95 21.86 23.20
CA ASN A 311 8.92 21.34 21.84
C ASN A 311 9.90 22.12 20.93
N PRO A 312 10.96 21.49 20.40
CA PRO A 312 11.98 22.17 19.59
C PRO A 312 11.53 22.44 18.14
N GLY A 313 10.23 22.29 17.83
CA GLY A 313 9.65 22.58 16.52
C GLY A 313 9.19 21.35 15.74
N TYR A 314 8.72 20.30 16.42
CA TYR A 314 8.04 19.18 15.78
C TYR A 314 6.53 19.39 15.71
N ARG A 315 5.88 18.74 14.75
CA ARG A 315 4.44 18.87 14.50
C ARG A 315 3.60 18.26 15.63
N THR A 316 2.55 18.98 16.02
CA THR A 316 1.62 18.62 17.08
C THR A 316 0.18 18.87 16.66
N SER A 317 -0.74 18.10 17.23
CA SER A 317 -2.19 18.30 17.10
C SER A 317 -2.84 18.35 18.47
N THR A 318 -3.85 19.21 18.63
CA THR A 318 -4.59 19.34 19.88
C THR A 318 -5.66 18.26 19.99
N VAL A 319 -5.58 17.42 21.03
CA VAL A 319 -6.59 16.41 21.36
C VAL A 319 -7.15 16.74 22.75
N ASN A 320 -8.47 16.93 22.84
CA ASN A 320 -9.16 17.25 24.10
C ASN A 320 -8.55 18.44 24.87
N GLY A 321 -8.06 19.45 24.16
CA GLY A 321 -7.46 20.66 24.74
C GLY A 321 -6.01 20.54 25.18
N THR A 322 -5.34 19.41 24.92
CA THR A 322 -3.90 19.22 25.16
C THR A 322 -3.18 19.02 23.83
N GLU A 323 -2.00 19.61 23.65
CA GLU A 323 -1.17 19.38 22.47
C GLU A 323 -0.42 18.06 22.58
N HIS A 324 -0.49 17.24 21.53
CA HIS A 324 0.19 15.96 21.45
C HIS A 324 1.03 15.89 20.18
N TYR A 325 2.16 15.18 20.22
CA TYR A 325 2.98 14.95 19.04
C TYR A 325 2.25 14.13 17.97
N ASP A 326 2.41 14.53 16.71
CA ASP A 326 1.93 13.76 15.58
C ASP A 326 2.91 12.63 15.24
N VAL A 327 2.37 11.46 14.92
CA VAL A 327 3.17 10.27 14.61
C VAL A 327 3.17 10.03 13.10
N TYR A 328 4.34 10.18 12.49
CA TYR A 328 4.55 9.99 11.06
C TYR A 328 5.10 8.60 10.75
N PRO A 329 4.47 7.86 9.82
CA PRO A 329 4.96 6.56 9.39
C PRO A 329 6.04 6.66 8.30
N VAL A 330 7.00 5.75 8.39
CA VAL A 330 7.89 5.33 7.29
C VAL A 330 7.55 3.88 6.98
N LEU A 331 6.85 3.67 5.86
CA LEU A 331 6.31 2.36 5.49
C LEU A 331 7.25 1.66 4.50
N VAL A 332 7.73 0.48 4.84
CA VAL A 332 8.49 -0.39 3.93
C VAL A 332 7.65 -1.57 3.52
N VAL A 333 7.53 -1.77 2.21
CA VAL A 333 6.72 -2.85 1.63
C VAL A 333 7.62 -3.79 0.85
N GLY A 334 7.74 -5.03 1.33
CA GLY A 334 8.41 -6.10 0.60
C GLY A 334 7.58 -6.63 -0.56
N ASP A 335 8.24 -7.14 -1.59
CA ASP A 335 7.57 -7.79 -2.72
C ASP A 335 6.79 -9.04 -2.29
N ASP A 336 5.65 -9.26 -2.95
CA ASP A 336 4.65 -10.31 -2.65
C ASP A 336 4.18 -10.36 -1.18
N SER A 337 4.22 -9.22 -0.47
CA SER A 337 3.73 -9.13 0.91
C SER A 337 2.20 -9.06 0.98
N PHE A 338 1.56 -8.45 -0.03
CA PHE A 338 0.11 -8.31 -0.13
C PHE A 338 -0.36 -8.45 -1.59
N THR A 339 -1.65 -8.69 -1.76
CA THR A 339 -2.32 -8.68 -3.07
C THR A 339 -3.60 -7.88 -2.99
N THR A 340 -3.86 -7.07 -4.01
CA THR A 340 -5.18 -6.45 -4.17
C THR A 340 -6.14 -7.46 -4.79
N ILE A 341 -7.36 -7.50 -4.28
CA ILE A 341 -8.39 -8.40 -4.76
C ILE A 341 -9.20 -7.67 -5.83
N GLY A 342 -9.11 -8.15 -7.06
CA GLY A 342 -9.96 -7.70 -8.16
C GLY A 342 -11.29 -8.45 -8.18
N PHE A 343 -12.37 -7.76 -8.52
CA PHE A 343 -13.66 -8.39 -8.83
C PHE A 343 -14.09 -7.97 -10.23
N GLN A 344 -14.43 -8.94 -11.09
CA GLN A 344 -14.86 -8.71 -12.48
C GLN A 344 -13.83 -8.07 -13.44
N THR A 345 -12.52 -8.21 -13.18
CA THR A 345 -11.50 -7.73 -14.13
C THR A 345 -11.11 -8.86 -15.10
N ASP A 346 -11.67 -8.88 -16.31
CA ASP A 346 -11.28 -9.77 -17.42
C ASP A 346 -9.96 -9.31 -18.12
N GLY A 347 -9.19 -8.44 -17.46
CA GLY A 347 -8.02 -7.78 -18.03
C GLY A 347 -8.34 -6.67 -19.06
N LYS A 348 -9.61 -6.46 -19.41
CA LYS A 348 -10.08 -5.46 -20.39
C LYS A 348 -11.09 -4.46 -19.83
N SER A 349 -11.86 -4.87 -18.82
CA SER A 349 -12.91 -4.09 -18.16
C SER A 349 -12.32 -3.30 -16.99
N VAL A 350 -12.62 -2.01 -16.93
CA VAL A 350 -12.15 -1.10 -15.88
C VAL A 350 -12.79 -1.45 -14.53
N LYS A 351 -11.99 -1.37 -13.45
CA LYS A 351 -12.42 -1.64 -12.07
C LYS A 351 -13.51 -0.69 -11.56
N PHE A 352 -13.65 0.47 -12.19
CA PHE A 352 -14.64 1.50 -11.87
C PHE A 352 -15.82 1.41 -12.83
N ASN A 353 -17.04 1.32 -12.27
CA ASN A 353 -18.27 1.40 -13.04
C ASN A 353 -18.89 2.79 -12.81
N VAL A 354 -18.85 3.62 -13.85
CA VAL A 354 -19.41 4.97 -13.85
C VAL A 354 -20.74 4.94 -14.58
N MET A 355 -21.77 5.52 -13.96
CA MET A 355 -23.07 5.76 -14.56
C MET A 355 -23.40 7.24 -14.45
N THR A 356 -23.56 7.89 -15.59
CA THR A 356 -23.99 9.28 -15.69
C THR A 356 -25.35 9.31 -16.38
N LYS A 357 -26.35 9.87 -15.71
CA LYS A 357 -27.66 10.18 -16.28
C LYS A 357 -27.83 11.69 -16.34
N MET A 358 -28.08 12.19 -17.54
CA MET A 358 -28.39 13.61 -17.74
C MET A 358 -29.82 13.90 -17.24
N PRO A 359 -30.10 15.16 -16.82
CA PRO A 359 -31.47 15.62 -16.56
C PRO A 359 -32.39 15.31 -17.75
N GLY A 360 -33.60 14.83 -17.45
CA GLY A 360 -34.65 14.65 -18.44
C GLY A 360 -35.69 13.62 -18.03
N LYS A 361 -36.48 13.17 -19.00
CA LYS A 361 -37.63 12.26 -18.78
C LYS A 361 -37.26 10.93 -18.09
N GLU A 362 -36.01 10.49 -18.20
CA GLU A 362 -35.53 9.26 -17.54
C GLU A 362 -35.10 9.45 -16.08
N THR A 363 -34.87 10.69 -15.64
CA THR A 363 -34.60 11.04 -14.24
C THR A 363 -35.82 11.59 -13.53
N ALA A 364 -36.87 11.93 -14.29
CA ALA A 364 -38.14 12.39 -13.74
C ALA A 364 -38.78 11.35 -12.80
N ASP A 365 -39.03 11.74 -11.56
CA ASP A 365 -39.69 10.93 -10.55
C ASP A 365 -40.68 11.77 -9.71
N ARG A 366 -41.19 11.22 -8.59
CA ARG A 366 -42.14 11.95 -7.75
C ARG A 366 -41.54 13.17 -7.04
N ASN A 367 -40.23 13.15 -6.81
CA ASN A 367 -39.49 14.19 -6.10
C ASN A 367 -38.89 15.22 -7.08
N ASP A 368 -38.59 14.81 -8.31
CA ASP A 368 -38.23 15.66 -9.45
C ASP A 368 -39.18 15.38 -10.63
N PRO A 369 -40.43 15.90 -10.61
CA PRO A 369 -41.44 15.58 -11.63
C PRO A 369 -41.11 16.13 -13.03
N TYR A 370 -40.18 17.08 -13.12
CA TYR A 370 -39.75 17.68 -14.38
C TYR A 370 -38.44 17.09 -14.91
N GLY A 371 -37.73 16.30 -14.08
CA GLY A 371 -36.44 15.70 -14.44
C GLY A 371 -35.34 16.76 -14.61
N GLU A 372 -35.41 17.86 -13.85
CA GLU A 372 -34.46 18.96 -13.93
C GLU A 372 -33.10 18.63 -13.31
N THR A 373 -33.02 17.53 -12.57
CA THR A 373 -31.80 16.99 -11.95
C THR A 373 -31.29 15.74 -12.67
N GLY A 374 -29.97 15.67 -12.80
CA GLY A 374 -29.20 14.53 -13.28
C GLY A 374 -28.17 14.12 -12.24
N PHE A 375 -27.56 12.95 -12.43
CA PHE A 375 -26.57 12.45 -11.50
C PHE A 375 -25.43 11.72 -12.22
N SER A 376 -24.25 11.79 -11.63
CA SER A 376 -23.12 10.95 -11.98
C SER A 376 -22.70 10.15 -10.77
N SER A 377 -22.61 8.84 -10.93
CA SER A 377 -22.29 7.90 -9.86
C SER A 377 -21.13 7.01 -10.27
N ILE A 378 -20.26 6.73 -9.30
CA ILE A 378 -19.15 5.79 -9.48
C ILE A 378 -19.24 4.72 -8.40
N LYS A 379 -19.05 3.47 -8.81
CA LYS A 379 -18.96 2.32 -7.90
C LYS A 379 -17.80 1.43 -8.27
N TRP A 380 -17.11 0.90 -7.27
CA TRP A 380 -16.00 -0.02 -7.46
C TRP A 380 -15.89 -1.00 -6.31
N TYR A 381 -15.14 -2.07 -6.55
CA TYR A 381 -14.81 -3.06 -5.53
C TYR A 381 -13.36 -2.86 -5.10
N TYR A 382 -13.16 -2.88 -3.79
CA TYR A 382 -11.84 -2.86 -3.18
C TYR A 382 -11.73 -4.03 -2.21
N GLY A 383 -10.60 -4.71 -2.23
CA GLY A 383 -10.24 -5.70 -1.24
C GLY A 383 -8.74 -5.87 -1.22
N ILE A 384 -8.22 -6.20 -0.06
CA ILE A 384 -6.80 -6.50 0.16
C ILE A 384 -6.70 -7.85 0.86
N LEU A 385 -5.69 -8.63 0.47
CA LEU A 385 -5.27 -9.82 1.19
C LEU A 385 -3.79 -9.65 1.52
N VAL A 386 -3.50 -9.57 2.82
CA VAL A 386 -2.13 -9.53 3.32
C VAL A 386 -1.65 -10.96 3.46
N LYS A 387 -0.68 -11.34 2.63
CA LYS A 387 -0.11 -12.70 2.63
C LYS A 387 0.92 -12.82 3.75
N ARG A 388 1.87 -11.91 3.78
CA ARG A 388 3.07 -11.96 4.64
C ARG A 388 3.27 -10.64 5.39
N PRO A 389 2.58 -10.42 6.52
CA PRO A 389 2.67 -9.17 7.28
C PRO A 389 4.08 -8.91 7.83
N GLU A 390 4.90 -9.94 8.06
CA GLU A 390 6.29 -9.79 8.53
C GLU A 390 7.21 -9.06 7.53
N ARG A 391 6.80 -8.99 6.26
CA ARG A 391 7.49 -8.27 5.17
C ARG A 391 7.01 -6.83 5.00
N ILE A 392 6.01 -6.43 5.77
CA ILE A 392 5.50 -5.05 5.83
C ILE A 392 5.98 -4.47 7.15
N ALA A 393 6.79 -3.41 7.06
CA ALA A 393 7.32 -2.76 8.23
C ALA A 393 6.92 -1.30 8.29
N VAL A 394 6.61 -0.81 9.49
CA VAL A 394 6.36 0.61 9.74
C VAL A 394 7.32 1.08 10.82
N MET A 395 8.10 2.09 10.48
CA MET A 395 8.84 2.86 11.46
C MET A 395 8.06 4.13 11.81
N LYS A 396 7.94 4.46 13.09
CA LYS A 396 7.18 5.61 13.58
C LYS A 396 8.10 6.65 14.20
N ALA A 397 7.92 7.91 13.81
CA ALA A 397 8.76 9.04 14.22
C ALA A 397 7.96 10.35 14.31
N VAL A 398 8.56 11.36 14.94
CA VAL A 398 8.10 12.76 14.83
C VAL A 398 8.65 13.39 13.55
N ALA A 399 7.98 14.41 13.03
CA ALA A 399 8.44 15.20 11.88
C ALA A 399 8.60 16.68 12.25
N PRO A 400 9.63 17.37 11.73
CA PRO A 400 9.82 18.79 11.95
C PRO A 400 8.72 19.62 11.27
N LEU A 401 8.56 20.87 11.74
CA LEU A 401 7.64 21.86 11.17
C LEU A 401 8.01 22.27 9.74
#